data_AF-A0A2W6AUX6-F1
#
_entry.id   AF-A0A2W6AUX6-F1
#
_cell.length_a   1.000
_cell.length_b   1.000
_cell.length_c   1.000
_cell.angle_alpha   90.00
_cell.angle_beta   90.00
_cell.angle_gamma   90.00
#
_symmetry.space_group_name_H-M   'P 1'
#
loop_
_entity.id
_entity.type
_entity.pdbx_description
1 polymer ?
#
loop_
_entity_poly.entity_id
_entity_poly.type
_entity_poly.pdbx_seq_one_letter_code
_entity_poly.pdbx_strand_id
1 'polypeptide(L)'
;MNRLIYHRQARTTHSEQYEVMDGAQRLGHLDVHFGTREVYATLVLDDEPTDQTVNDIIEDIDENVVLSSDVARDDFVIRVYVGREVGLYSDELLRDEFVADGSADLDDA
;
A
#
# COMPACT_ATOMS: atom_id res chain seq x y z
N MET A 1 -7.97 -7.40 -16.58
CA MET A 1 -7.39 -6.33 -15.75
C MET A 1 -7.32 -5.08 -16.59
N ASN A 2 -7.72 -3.93 -16.05
CA ASN A 2 -7.33 -2.66 -16.65
C ASN A 2 -5.87 -2.38 -16.27
N ARG A 3 -5.35 -1.24 -16.74
CA ARG A 3 -4.05 -0.75 -16.30
C ARG A 3 -4.09 -0.46 -14.81
N LEU A 4 -3.14 -0.99 -14.06
CA LEU A 4 -3.03 -0.74 -12.63
C LEU A 4 -2.60 0.71 -12.36
N ILE A 5 -3.12 1.26 -11.26
CA ILE A 5 -2.77 2.59 -10.78
C ILE A 5 -2.22 2.45 -9.36
N TYR A 6 -1.04 3.05 -9.15
CA TYR A 6 -0.33 3.00 -7.87
C TYR A 6 -0.42 4.35 -7.17
N HIS A 7 -1.32 4.46 -6.19
CA HIS A 7 -1.45 5.65 -5.35
C HIS A 7 -0.46 5.58 -4.19
N ARG A 8 0.65 6.31 -4.35
CA ARG A 8 1.72 6.38 -3.35
C ARG A 8 1.21 7.03 -2.06
N GLN A 9 1.21 6.27 -0.98
CA GLN A 9 0.83 6.70 0.36
C GLN A 9 2.01 7.25 1.15
N ALA A 10 3.18 6.63 0.99
CA ALA A 10 4.41 7.05 1.66
C ALA A 10 5.65 6.83 0.79
N ARG A 11 6.68 7.64 1.02
CA ARG A 11 8.02 7.48 0.44
C ARG A 11 9.08 7.85 1.45
N THR A 12 10.07 6.99 1.57
CA THR A 12 11.34 7.24 2.26
C THR A 12 12.48 7.05 1.27
N THR A 13 13.73 7.19 1.73
CA THR A 13 14.91 6.91 0.91
C THR A 13 14.99 5.45 0.45
N HIS A 14 14.44 4.51 1.23
CA HIS A 14 14.61 3.07 0.99
C HIS A 14 13.29 2.31 0.87
N SER A 15 12.14 2.97 0.96
CA SER A 15 10.85 2.27 0.96
C SER A 15 9.72 3.15 0.49
N GLU A 16 8.74 2.51 -0.15
CA GLU A 16 7.56 3.14 -0.70
C GLU A 16 6.35 2.29 -0.39
N GLN A 17 5.21 2.94 -0.19
CA GLN A 17 3.93 2.27 0.07
C GLN A 17 2.90 2.77 -0.92
N TYR A 18 2.10 1.85 -1.44
CA TYR A 18 1.13 2.11 -2.49
C TYR A 18 -0.21 1.46 -2.17
N GLU A 19 -1.28 2.20 -2.37
CA GLU A 19 -2.58 1.61 -2.65
C GLU A 19 -2.64 1.24 -4.13
N VAL A 20 -3.04 0.01 -4.44
CA VAL A 20 -3.08 -0.54 -5.80
C VAL A 20 -4.54 -0.58 -6.27
N MET A 21 -4.81 0.01 -7.45
CA MET A 21 -6.14 0.08 -8.03
C MET A 21 -6.20 -0.59 -9.41
N ASP A 22 -7.29 -1.30 -9.70
CA ASP A 22 -7.71 -1.71 -11.05
C ASP A 22 -8.86 -0.81 -11.51
N GLY A 23 -8.53 0.24 -12.28
CA GLY A 23 -9.49 1.28 -12.64
C GLY A 23 -9.99 2.05 -11.42
N ALA A 24 -11.26 1.84 -11.06
CA ALA A 24 -11.88 2.47 -9.87
C ALA A 24 -11.98 1.53 -8.67
N GLN A 25 -11.60 0.25 -8.82
CA GLN A 25 -11.64 -0.74 -7.77
C GLN A 25 -10.28 -0.83 -7.08
N ARG A 26 -10.27 -0.83 -5.75
CA ARG A 26 -9.08 -1.14 -4.97
C ARG A 26 -8.77 -2.64 -5.08
N LEU A 27 -7.53 -2.96 -5.40
CA LEU A 27 -7.01 -4.33 -5.41
C LEU A 27 -6.35 -4.69 -4.09
N GLY A 28 -5.67 -3.73 -3.44
CA GLY A 28 -4.92 -4.02 -2.24
C GLY A 28 -3.84 -3.00 -1.91
N HIS A 29 -2.86 -3.45 -1.13
CA HIS A 29 -1.76 -2.65 -0.61
C HIS A 29 -0.41 -3.27 -0.99
N LEU A 30 0.54 -2.43 -1.41
CA LEU A 30 1.89 -2.82 -1.79
C LEU A 30 2.92 -2.02 -0.98
N ASP A 31 3.74 -2.73 -0.23
CA ASP A 31 4.95 -2.19 0.40
C ASP A 31 6.17 -2.63 -0.41
N VAL A 32 7.04 -1.68 -0.73
CA VAL A 32 8.29 -1.93 -1.47
C VAL A 32 9.48 -1.42 -0.67
N HIS A 33 10.50 -2.24 -0.52
CA HIS A 33 11.77 -1.91 0.12
C HIS A 33 12.92 -2.03 -0.89
N PHE A 34 13.58 -0.91 -1.16
CA PHE A 34 14.72 -0.81 -2.05
C PHE A 34 16.02 -1.00 -1.27
N GLY A 35 16.62 -2.18 -1.43
CA GLY A 35 17.96 -2.47 -0.98
C GLY A 35 19.02 -1.94 -1.95
N THR A 36 20.28 -2.32 -1.73
CA THR A 36 21.39 -1.87 -2.61
C THR A 36 21.40 -2.57 -3.97
N ARG A 37 20.97 -3.83 -4.03
CA ARG A 37 20.93 -4.65 -5.25
C ARG A 37 19.69 -5.55 -5.34
N GLU A 38 18.83 -5.52 -4.33
CA GLU A 38 17.66 -6.39 -4.21
C GLU A 38 16.46 -5.52 -3.85
N VAL A 39 15.31 -5.83 -4.44
CA VAL A 39 14.04 -5.18 -4.12
C VAL A 39 13.11 -6.20 -3.50
N TYR A 40 12.55 -5.85 -2.33
CA TYR A 40 11.61 -6.70 -1.61
C TYR A 40 10.24 -6.06 -1.62
N ALA A 41 9.20 -6.82 -1.94
CA ALA A 41 7.84 -6.36 -1.89
C ALA A 41 6.92 -7.26 -1.05
N THR A 42 5.95 -6.65 -0.41
CA THR A 42 4.80 -7.32 0.19
C THR A 42 3.55 -6.78 -0.47
N LEU A 43 2.80 -7.65 -1.14
CA LEU A 43 1.51 -7.35 -1.75
C LEU A 43 0.41 -8.04 -0.94
N VAL A 44 -0.55 -7.27 -0.44
CA VAL A 44 -1.75 -7.78 0.22
C VAL A 44 -2.95 -7.44 -0.66
N LEU A 45 -3.59 -8.46 -1.22
CA LEU A 45 -4.78 -8.33 -2.06
C LEU A 45 -6.06 -8.49 -1.23
N ASP A 46 -7.08 -7.73 -1.58
CA ASP A 46 -8.37 -7.72 -0.85
C ASP A 46 -9.19 -9.01 -1.10
N ASP A 47 -9.09 -9.57 -2.30
CA ASP A 47 -9.78 -10.78 -2.74
C ASP A 47 -8.79 -11.81 -3.30
N GLU A 48 -9.18 -13.09 -3.32
CA GLU A 48 -8.32 -14.16 -3.86
C GLU A 48 -8.28 -14.13 -5.40
N PRO A 49 -7.12 -13.83 -6.00
CA PRO A 49 -6.95 -13.78 -7.45
C PRO A 49 -6.73 -15.18 -8.04
N THR A 50 -6.81 -15.27 -9.38
CA THR A 50 -6.26 -16.44 -10.09
C THR A 50 -4.73 -16.36 -10.18
N ASP A 51 -4.04 -17.49 -10.32
CA ASP A 51 -2.59 -17.53 -10.50
C ASP A 51 -2.11 -16.65 -11.68
N GLN A 52 -2.87 -16.63 -12.78
CA GLN A 52 -2.57 -15.78 -13.93
C GLN A 52 -2.64 -14.29 -13.56
N THR A 53 -3.70 -13.91 -12.85
CA THR A 53 -3.88 -12.53 -12.36
C THR A 53 -2.76 -12.12 -11.41
N VAL A 54 -2.30 -13.01 -10.54
CA VAL A 54 -1.14 -12.76 -9.66
C VAL A 54 0.10 -12.45 -10.50
N ASN A 55 0.39 -13.28 -11.50
CA ASN A 55 1.55 -13.07 -12.38
C ASN A 55 1.45 -11.74 -13.13
N ASP A 56 0.28 -11.43 -13.70
CA ASP A 56 0.04 -10.16 -14.42
C ASP A 56 0.27 -8.93 -13.51
N ILE A 57 -0.16 -9.01 -12.24
CA ILE A 57 0.07 -7.94 -11.25
C ILE A 57 1.56 -7.82 -10.93
N ILE A 58 2.26 -8.94 -10.72
CA ILE A 58 3.70 -8.93 -10.40
C ILE A 58 4.52 -8.34 -11.55
N GLU A 59 4.21 -8.70 -12.79
CA GLU A 59 4.86 -8.14 -13.99
C GLU A 59 4.63 -6.62 -14.08
N ASP A 60 3.39 -6.16 -13.87
CA ASP A 60 3.08 -4.72 -13.92
C ASP A 60 3.77 -3.94 -12.79
N ILE A 61 3.88 -4.51 -11.57
CA ILE A 61 4.65 -3.92 -10.46
C ILE A 61 6.12 -3.82 -10.84
N ASP A 62 6.68 -4.87 -11.42
CA ASP A 62 8.09 -4.89 -11.82
C ASP A 62 8.38 -3.79 -12.85
N GLU A 63 7.52 -3.62 -13.85
CA GLU A 63 7.67 -2.62 -14.90
C GLU A 63 7.42 -1.19 -14.41
N ASN A 64 6.31 -0.95 -13.71
CA ASN A 64 5.83 0.41 -13.42
C ASN A 64 6.28 0.96 -12.07
N VAL A 65 6.66 0.09 -11.11
CA VAL A 65 7.13 0.51 -9.79
C VAL A 65 8.62 0.26 -9.64
N VAL A 66 9.05 -0.98 -9.85
CA VAL A 66 10.43 -1.39 -9.54
C VAL A 66 11.43 -0.84 -10.55
N LEU A 67 11.22 -1.09 -11.85
CA LEU A 67 12.10 -0.61 -12.92
C LEU A 67 12.04 0.91 -13.11
N SER A 68 10.98 1.55 -12.62
CA SER A 68 10.87 3.01 -12.60
C SER A 68 11.75 3.67 -11.53
N SER A 69 12.28 2.90 -10.57
CA SER A 69 13.14 3.39 -9.51
C SER A 69 14.59 3.60 -9.99
N ASP A 70 15.29 4.58 -9.44
CA ASP A 70 16.69 4.88 -9.77
C ASP A 70 17.69 3.84 -9.21
N VAL A 71 17.21 2.72 -8.67
CA VAL A 71 18.01 1.71 -7.97
C VAL A 71 18.34 0.57 -8.92
N ALA A 72 19.64 0.30 -9.10
CA ALA A 72 20.09 -0.89 -9.79
C ALA A 72 19.68 -2.15 -9.00
N ARG A 73 18.92 -3.05 -9.63
CA ARG A 73 18.54 -4.33 -9.03
C ARG A 73 19.07 -5.51 -9.82
N ASP A 74 19.45 -6.56 -9.10
CA ASP A 74 19.75 -7.88 -9.62
C ASP A 74 18.58 -8.84 -9.43
N ASP A 75 17.76 -8.63 -8.38
CA ASP A 75 16.66 -9.51 -8.01
C ASP A 75 15.43 -8.74 -7.48
N PHE A 76 14.24 -9.30 -7.70
CA PHE A 76 12.97 -8.80 -7.19
C PHE A 76 12.20 -9.94 -6.51
N VAL A 77 12.03 -9.81 -5.19
CA VAL A 77 11.36 -10.81 -4.35
C VAL A 77 10.06 -10.24 -3.83
N ILE A 78 8.93 -10.84 -4.21
CA ILE A 78 7.61 -10.44 -3.77
C ILE A 78 6.91 -11.55 -2.99
N ARG A 79 6.28 -11.19 -1.87
CA ARG A 79 5.35 -12.06 -1.14
C ARG A 79 3.93 -11.56 -1.35
N VAL A 80 3.04 -12.46 -1.72
CA VAL A 80 1.63 -12.16 -1.97
C VAL A 80 0.78 -12.79 -0.89
N TYR A 81 -0.09 -11.98 -0.30
CA TYR A 81 -1.07 -12.37 0.71
C TYR A 81 -2.46 -11.97 0.23
N VAL A 82 -3.48 -12.69 0.70
CA VAL A 82 -4.88 -12.28 0.59
C VAL A 82 -5.35 -11.93 1.99
N GLY A 83 -5.96 -10.76 2.17
CA GLY A 83 -6.37 -10.28 3.47
C GLY A 83 -7.32 -9.10 3.37
N ARG A 84 -8.00 -8.79 4.47
CA ARG A 84 -8.94 -7.66 4.55
C ARG A 84 -8.39 -6.59 5.45
N GLU A 85 -8.43 -5.33 5.01
CA GLU A 85 -8.17 -4.20 5.87
C GLU A 85 -9.21 -4.13 7.00
N VAL A 86 -8.73 -4.09 8.24
CA VAL A 86 -9.60 -4.05 9.44
C VAL A 86 -9.87 -2.60 9.88
N GLY A 87 -8.98 -1.67 9.52
CA GLY A 87 -9.10 -0.25 9.78
C GLY A 87 -7.77 0.47 9.64
N LEU A 88 -7.86 1.81 9.53
CA LEU A 88 -6.71 2.71 9.53
C LEU A 88 -6.61 3.39 10.90
N TYR A 89 -5.46 3.28 11.53
CA TYR A 89 -5.21 3.86 12.85
C TYR A 89 -4.04 4.84 12.72
N SER A 90 -4.23 6.07 13.21
CA SER A 90 -3.17 7.07 13.31
C SER A 90 -3.33 7.90 14.58
N ASP A 91 -2.23 8.45 15.09
CA ASP A 91 -2.26 9.32 16.26
C ASP A 91 -3.18 10.54 16.07
N GLU A 92 -3.33 11.03 14.83
CA GLU A 92 -4.21 12.15 14.49
C GLU A 92 -5.69 11.74 14.51
N LEU A 93 -6.03 10.62 13.85
CA LEU A 93 -7.40 10.10 13.83
C LEU A 93 -7.90 9.74 15.22
N LEU A 94 -7.01 9.18 16.06
CA LEU A 94 -7.34 8.86 17.44
C LEU A 94 -7.58 10.12 18.27
N ARG A 95 -6.82 11.21 18.06
CA ARG A 95 -7.02 12.48 18.79
C ARG A 95 -8.37 13.13 18.50
N ASP A 96 -8.83 13.12 17.26
CA ASP A 96 -10.11 13.71 16.88
C ASP A 96 -11.30 12.97 17.52
N GLU A 97 -11.19 11.65 17.70
CA GLU A 97 -12.20 10.84 18.40
C GLU A 97 -12.31 11.21 19.89
N PHE A 98 -11.19 11.53 20.55
CA PHE A 98 -11.18 11.98 21.96
C PHE A 98 -11.67 13.43 22.16
N VAL A 99 -11.51 14.33 21.18
CA VAL A 99 -11.98 15.72 21.29
C VAL A 99 -13.50 15.82 21.09
N ALA A 100 -14.09 14.96 20.26
CA ALA A 100 -15.53 14.92 20.02
C ALA A 100 -16.34 14.51 21.27
N ASP A 101 -15.77 13.69 22.16
CA ASP A 101 -16.43 13.22 23.39
C ASP A 101 -16.19 14.15 24.60
N GLY A 102 -15.41 15.22 24.44
CA GLY A 102 -14.92 16.06 25.53
C GLY A 102 -15.45 17.50 25.60
N SER A 103 -16.47 17.88 24.82
CA SER A 103 -16.96 19.28 24.75
C SER A 103 -18.44 19.49 25.09
N ALA A 104 -19.06 18.60 25.87
CA ALA A 104 -20.27 18.95 26.61
C ALA A 104 -19.88 19.42 28.03
N ASP A 105 -20.34 20.62 28.40
CA ASP A 105 -20.43 21.14 29.78
C ASP A 105 -19.20 21.82 30.40
N LEU A 106 -18.71 22.91 29.78
CA LEU A 106 -18.03 23.98 30.53
C LEU A 106 -18.46 25.37 30.01
N ASP A 107 -19.76 25.66 30.04
CA ASP A 107 -20.29 27.03 29.95
C ASP A 107 -21.52 27.13 30.87
N ASP A 108 -21.31 27.03 32.20
CA ASP A 108 -22.18 27.67 33.20
C ASP A 108 -21.49 27.68 34.57
N ALA A 109 -20.80 28.78 34.91
CA ALA A 109 -20.51 29.22 36.28
C ALA A 109 -20.05 30.68 36.33
#